data_AF-A0A1Q5X990-F1
#
_entry.id   AF-A0A1Q5X990-F1
#
_cell.length_a   1.000
_cell.length_b   1.000
_cell.length_c   1.000
_cell.angle_alpha   90.00
_cell.angle_beta   90.00
_cell.angle_gamma   90.00
#
_symmetry.space_group_name_H-M   'P 1'
#
loop_
_entity.id
_entity.type
_entity.pdbx_description
1 polymer ?
#
loop_
_entity_poly.entity_id
_entity_poly.type
_entity_poly.pdbx_seq_one_letter_code
_entity_poly.pdbx_strand_id
1 'polypeptide(L)' 'MLVLLVSIGDNDQLNHGSRTQYFIGSFDGSVFMPEHTDIRWLDYGKDNYAGVSFSDIPGE' A
#
# COMPACT_ATOMS: atom_id res chain seq x y z
N MET A 1 -1.37 -5.43 14.40
CA MET A 1 -0.61 -5.25 13.15
C MET A 1 -1.61 -5.07 12.02
N LEU A 2 -1.49 -3.99 11.26
CA LEU A 2 -2.34 -3.63 10.13
C LEU A 2 -1.46 -3.20 8.95
N VAL A 3 -2.05 -3.20 7.75
CA VAL A 3 -1.37 -2.79 6.51
C VAL A 3 -2.16 -1.64 5.88
N LEU A 4 -1.46 -0.55 5.54
CA LEU A 4 -2.00 0.54 4.73
C LEU A 4 -1.43 0.42 3.31
N LEU A 5 -2.31 0.24 2.31
CA LEU A 5 -1.95 0.26 0.89
C LEU A 5 -2.11 1.66 0.32
N VAL A 6 -1.13 2.12 -0.47
CA VAL A 6 -1.17 3.41 -1.17
C VAL A 6 -0.81 3.18 -2.63
N SER A 7 -1.79 3.38 -3.51
CA SER A 7 -1.57 3.42 -4.96
C SER A 7 -1.12 4.81 -5.38
N ILE A 8 0.03 4.88 -6.05
CA ILE A 8 0.63 6.11 -6.55
C ILE A 8 0.44 6.10 -8.07
N GLY A 9 -0.32 7.06 -8.57
CA GLY A 9 -0.57 7.23 -10.01
C GLY A 9 0.69 7.69 -10.76
N ASP A 10 0.51 8.06 -12.03
CA ASP A 10 1.61 8.58 -12.83
C ASP A 10 2.24 9.81 -12.15
N ASN A 11 3.56 9.80 -12.06
CA ASN A 11 4.33 10.81 -11.33
C ASN A 11 5.66 11.06 -12.04
N ASP A 12 5.75 12.22 -12.65
CA ASP A 12 6.87 12.71 -13.46
C ASP A 12 8.20 12.75 -12.68
N GLN A 13 8.14 12.82 -11.35
CA GLN A 13 9.30 12.83 -10.47
C GLN A 13 9.87 11.44 -10.19
N LEU A 14 9.16 10.38 -10.59
CA LEU A 14 9.58 9.01 -10.41
C LEU A 14 9.80 8.36 -11.78
N ASN A 15 10.98 7.75 -11.98
CA ASN A 15 11.40 7.16 -13.26
C ASN A 15 10.56 5.95 -13.73
N HIS A 16 9.49 5.62 -13.03
CA HIS A 16 8.58 4.51 -13.37
C HIS A 16 7.16 5.01 -13.15
N GLY A 17 6.21 4.50 -13.94
CA GLY A 17 4.81 4.91 -13.87
C GLY A 17 4.13 4.48 -12.57
N SER A 18 2.85 4.11 -12.69
CA SER A 18 2.03 3.73 -11.54
C SER A 18 2.62 2.57 -10.75
N ARG A 19 2.40 2.59 -9.43
CA ARG A 19 2.96 1.62 -8.48
C ARG A 19 2.18 1.62 -7.17
N THR A 20 2.30 0.54 -6.42
CA THR A 20 1.66 0.40 -5.10
C THR A 20 2.72 0.23 -4.02
N GLN A 21 2.67 1.08 -2.99
CA GLN A 21 3.47 0.90 -1.78
C GLN A 21 2.59 0.43 -0.61
N TYR A 22 3.23 -0.09 0.43
CA TYR A 22 2.54 -0.45 1.66
C TYR A 22 3.31 -0.03 2.92
N PHE A 23 2.57 0.14 4.01
CA PHE A 23 3.11 0.38 5.35
C PHE A 23 2.56 -0.66 6.31
N ILE A 24 3.42 -1.18 7.19
CA ILE A 24 3.03 -2.02 8.32
C ILE A 24 3.00 -1.15 9.58
N GLY A 25 1.97 -1.34 10.40
CA GLY A 25 1.88 -0.64 11.68
C GLY A 25 0.56 -0.83 12.44
N SER A 26 0.11 0.23 13.10
CA SER A 26 -1.10 0.25 13.92
C SER A 26 -2.01 1.42 13.55
N PHE A 27 -3.32 1.25 13.72
CA PHE A 27 -4.33 2.28 13.50
C PHE A 27 -5.15 2.45 14.78
N ASP A 28 -5.27 3.68 15.27
CA ASP A 28 -6.00 3.99 16.50
C ASP A 28 -7.49 4.31 16.27
N GLY A 29 -7.97 4.19 15.03
CA GLY A 29 -9.30 4.64 14.61
C GLY A 29 -9.31 5.99 13.89
N SER A 30 -8.20 6.73 13.93
CA SER A 30 -8.05 8.05 13.31
C SER A 30 -6.72 8.25 12.57
N VAL A 31 -5.61 7.75 13.14
CA VAL A 31 -4.25 7.91 12.61
C VAL A 31 -3.58 6.55 12.49
N PHE A 32 -2.93 6.33 11.35
CA PHE A 32 -2.08 5.17 11.13
C PHE A 32 -0.63 5.51 11.51
N MET A 33 -0.04 4.73 12.41
CA MET A 33 1.34 4.87 12.87
C MET A 33 2.20 3.77 12.25
N PRO A 34 3.08 4.10 11.27
CA PRO A 34 3.95 3.11 10.65
C PRO A 34 5.10 2.70 11.57
N GLU A 35 5.49 1.44 11.51
CA GLU A 35 6.62 0.88 12.28
C GLU A 35 7.98 1.09 11.59
N HIS A 36 7.96 1.63 10.37
CA HIS A 36 9.14 1.81 9.53
C HIS A 36 9.03 3.07 8.66
N THR A 37 10.18 3.58 8.21
CA THR A 37 10.27 4.80 7.38
C THR A 37 10.82 4.53 5.98
N ASP A 38 11.31 3.33 5.70
CA ASP A 38 11.75 2.91 4.37
C ASP A 38 10.55 2.65 3.44
N ILE A 39 10.74 2.92 2.15
CA ILE A 39 9.73 2.66 1.11
C ILE A 39 9.72 1.16 0.81
N ARG A 40 8.51 0.57 0.82
CA ARG A 40 8.30 -0.84 0.45
C ARG A 40 7.24 -0.94 -0.63
N TRP A 41 7.63 -1.55 -1.74
CA TRP A 41 6.74 -1.78 -2.88
C TRP A 41 5.98 -3.09 -2.69
N LEU A 42 4.68 -3.07 -2.98
CA LEU A 42 3.83 -4.26 -2.94
C LEU A 42 4.22 -5.25 -4.04
N ASP A 43 4.55 -4.71 -5.21
CA ASP A 43 4.94 -5.45 -6.42
C ASP A 43 6.05 -4.66 -7.13
N TYR A 44 7.02 -5.36 -7.70
CA TYR A 44 8.14 -4.77 -8.45
C TYR A 44 7.92 -4.77 -9.97
N GLY A 45 6.84 -5.40 -10.45
CA GLY A 45 6.34 -5.30 -11.80
C GLY A 45 5.71 -3.94 -12.09
N LYS A 46 5.56 -3.62 -13.37
CA LYS A 46 5.00 -2.34 -13.83
C LYS A 46 3.47 -2.32 -13.84
N ASP A 47 2.84 -3.49 -13.94
CA ASP A 47 1.42 -3.62 -14.26
C ASP A 47 0.61 -4.14 -13.05
N ASN A 48 0.85 -3.57 -11.87
CA ASN A 48 0.12 -3.85 -10.64
C ASN A 48 -0.24 -2.54 -9.91
N TYR A 49 -1.47 -2.08 -10.11
CA TYR A 49 -1.93 -0.77 -9.65
C TYR A 49 -3.40 -0.78 -9.26
N ALA A 50 -3.78 0.05 -8.28
CA ALA A 50 -5.14 0.24 -7.80
C ALA A 50 -5.82 -1.04 -7.27
N GLY A 51 -5.02 -1.93 -6.67
CA GLY A 51 -5.55 -3.10 -5.98
C GLY A 51 -6.40 -2.72 -4.77
N VAL A 52 -7.53 -3.40 -4.60
CA VAL A 52 -8.43 -3.28 -3.46
C VAL A 52 -8.59 -4.64 -2.79
N SER A 53 -8.68 -4.67 -1.46
CA SER A 53 -8.97 -5.89 -0.72
C SER A 53 -10.45 -6.26 -0.84
N PHE A 54 -10.74 -7.56 -0.86
CA PHE A 54 -12.11 -8.05 -0.74
C PHE A 54 -12.65 -7.80 0.67
N SER A 55 -13.93 -7.40 0.76
CA SER A 55 -14.69 -7.46 2.01
C SER A 55 -15.25 -8.86 2.21
N ASP A 56 -15.69 -9.15 3.45
CA ASP A 56 -16.50 -10.33 3.78
C ASP A 56 -15.87 -11.68 3.38
N ILE A 57 -14.54 -11.78 3.52
CA ILE A 57 -13.84 -13.06 3.36
C ILE A 57 -14.43 -14.05 4.39
N PRO A 58 -14.83 -15.27 3.99
CA PRO A 58 -15.38 -16.26 4.90
C PRO A 58 -14.46 -16.49 6.09
N GLY A 59 -15.05 -16.60 7.29
CA GLY A 59 -14.30 -17.00 8.48
C GLY A 59 -13.68 -18.38 8.29
N GLU A 60 -12.52 -18.61 8.92
CA GLU A 60 -11.87 -19.92 8.99
C GLU A 60 -12.73 -20.97 9.71
#